data_AF-A0A0A9A3S5-F1
#
_entry.id   AF-A0A0A9A3S5-F1
#
_cell.length_a   1.000
_cell.length_b   1.000
_cell.length_c   1.000
_cell.angle_alpha   90.00
_cell.angle_beta   90.00
_cell.angle_gamma   90.00
#
_symmetry.space_group_name_H-M   'P 1'
#
loop_
_entity.id
_entity.type
_entity.pdbx_description
1 polymer ?
#
loop_
_entity_poly.entity_id
_entity_poly.type
_entity_poly.pdbx_seq_one_letter_code
_entity_poly.pdbx_strand_id
1 'polypeptide(L)'
;MPVASKVDACDAVAAWAGQYCKCRFELDEKDLEEEEGDSLGSVSPMSSEAENGKELEDELARMRVNGDNSGRNCNDEEVKEARVPLPWELLQPVMRVLGHCLLAPLNPPEVRDAAAEAVRVVYARACHDLVPQAILAARSLIELDKSARKAAKAAAAVASGAVVAAGTAGSTASSSRPSSKPNTPRKQRKPDMLLVSK
;
A
#
# COMPACT_ATOMS: atom_id res chain seq x y z
N MET A 1 -5.32 19.87 10.09
CA MET A 1 -5.97 19.29 11.28
C MET A 1 -4.92 18.79 12.26
N PRO A 2 -5.10 19.05 13.58
CA PRO A 2 -4.28 18.46 14.64
C PRO A 2 -4.30 16.93 14.59
N VAL A 3 -3.29 16.30 15.19
CA VAL A 3 -3.15 14.83 15.25
C VAL A 3 -4.37 14.18 15.91
N ALA A 4 -4.78 14.65 17.09
CA ALA A 4 -5.93 14.11 17.82
C ALA A 4 -7.20 14.09 16.96
N SER A 5 -7.51 15.20 16.29
CA SER A 5 -8.68 15.28 15.41
C SER A 5 -8.65 14.32 14.22
N LYS A 6 -7.46 13.91 13.74
CA LYS A 6 -7.35 12.89 12.69
C LYS A 6 -7.61 11.50 13.25
N VAL A 7 -7.08 11.19 14.44
CA VAL A 7 -7.31 9.92 15.13
C VAL A 7 -8.81 9.78 15.45
N ASP A 8 -9.42 10.80 16.06
CA ASP A 8 -10.85 10.82 16.37
C ASP A 8 -11.71 10.60 15.10
N ALA A 9 -11.31 11.17 13.97
CA ALA A 9 -11.99 10.97 12.69
C ALA A 9 -11.84 9.52 12.18
N CYS A 10 -10.66 8.91 12.29
CA CYS A 10 -10.45 7.51 11.94
C CYS A 10 -11.27 6.57 12.85
N ASP A 11 -11.27 6.83 14.15
CA ASP A 11 -11.99 6.04 15.14
C ASP A 11 -13.51 6.16 14.95
N ALA A 12 -14.01 7.36 14.64
CA ALA A 12 -15.42 7.57 14.30
C ALA A 12 -15.83 6.80 13.04
N VAL A 13 -14.95 6.75 12.03
CA VAL A 13 -15.20 5.97 10.80
C VAL A 13 -15.17 4.47 11.09
N ALA A 14 -14.23 4.00 11.90
CA ALA A 14 -14.17 2.60 12.33
C ALA A 14 -15.45 2.20 13.10
N ALA A 15 -15.88 3.04 14.06
CA ALA A 15 -17.11 2.82 14.82
C ALA A 15 -18.36 2.82 13.92
N TRP A 16 -18.45 3.74 12.96
CA TRP A 16 -19.55 3.76 11.98
C TRP A 16 -19.55 2.52 11.09
N ALA A 17 -18.37 2.06 10.65
CA ALA A 17 -18.26 0.91 9.78
C ALA A 17 -18.77 -0.39 10.46
N GLY A 18 -18.77 -0.43 11.79
CA GLY A 18 -19.40 -1.47 12.60
C GLY A 18 -18.39 -2.46 13.17
N GLN A 19 -18.89 -3.45 13.90
CA GLN A 19 -18.05 -4.37 14.68
C GLN A 19 -17.17 -5.28 13.82
N TYR A 20 -16.06 -5.68 14.45
CA TYR A 20 -14.94 -6.42 13.91
C TYR A 20 -15.33 -7.83 13.39
N CYS A 21 -15.81 -7.94 12.15
CA CYS A 21 -15.80 -9.25 11.48
C CYS A 21 -14.37 -9.64 11.07
N LYS A 22 -14.08 -10.96 11.09
CA LYS A 22 -12.86 -11.57 10.56
C LYS A 22 -12.53 -11.12 9.13
N CYS A 23 -13.54 -10.75 8.33
CA CYS A 23 -13.36 -10.20 6.98
C CYS A 23 -12.38 -9.01 6.90
N ARG A 24 -12.19 -8.26 8.00
CA ARG A 24 -11.22 -7.14 8.04
C ARG A 24 -9.77 -7.57 7.84
N PHE A 25 -9.46 -8.84 8.11
CA PHE A 25 -8.12 -9.42 8.02
C PHE A 25 -7.89 -10.26 6.75
N GLU A 26 -8.90 -10.47 5.91
CA GLU A 26 -8.78 -11.28 4.68
C GLU A 26 -7.66 -10.80 3.74
N LEU A 27 -7.38 -9.50 3.77
CA LEU A 27 -6.31 -8.93 2.97
C LEU A 27 -4.96 -9.06 3.65
N ASP A 28 -4.89 -9.19 4.98
CA ASP A 28 -3.64 -9.31 5.76
C ASP A 28 -3.00 -10.70 5.65
N GLU A 29 -3.79 -11.77 5.47
CA GLU A 29 -3.30 -13.16 5.43
C GLU A 29 -2.51 -13.51 4.15
N LYS A 30 -2.72 -12.78 3.04
CA LYS A 30 -2.08 -13.06 1.74
C LYS A 30 -0.55 -12.84 1.70
N ASP A 31 0.03 -12.20 2.71
CA ASP A 31 1.47 -11.94 2.78
C ASP A 31 2.29 -13.14 3.28
N LEU A 32 1.66 -14.23 3.75
CA LEU A 32 2.37 -15.42 4.25
C LEU A 32 2.74 -16.44 3.15
N GLU A 33 2.23 -16.25 1.94
CA GLU A 33 2.42 -17.21 0.82
C GLU A 33 3.37 -16.68 -0.28
N GLU A 34 3.85 -15.43 -0.19
CA GLU A 34 4.69 -14.80 -1.23
C GLU A 34 6.21 -14.80 -0.93
N GLU A 35 6.67 -15.51 0.11
CA GLU A 35 8.11 -15.73 0.40
C GLU A 35 8.63 -17.06 -0.18
N GLU A 36 8.03 -17.58 -1.26
CA GLU A 36 8.66 -18.60 -2.10
C GLU A 36 8.15 -18.47 -3.55
N GLY A 37 8.84 -17.71 -4.40
CA GLY A 37 8.44 -17.60 -5.81
C GLY A 37 9.05 -16.45 -6.61
N ASP A 38 10.36 -16.23 -6.49
CA ASP A 38 11.08 -15.35 -7.43
C ASP A 38 11.13 -16.01 -8.82
N SER A 39 10.33 -15.52 -9.78
CA SER A 39 10.72 -15.53 -11.18
C SER A 39 9.93 -14.51 -12.00
N LEU A 40 10.49 -13.29 -12.07
CA LEU A 40 10.11 -12.29 -13.07
C LEU A 40 10.58 -12.76 -14.46
N GLY A 41 9.69 -13.46 -15.18
CA GLY A 41 9.90 -13.90 -16.56
C GLY A 41 9.59 -12.80 -17.59
N SER A 42 10.60 -11.98 -17.87
CA SER A 42 10.94 -11.33 -19.15
C SER A 42 9.85 -11.19 -20.24
N VAL A 43 9.55 -9.95 -20.62
CA VAL A 43 8.84 -9.62 -21.86
C VAL A 43 9.81 -9.64 -23.05
N SER A 44 9.49 -10.39 -24.10
CA SER A 44 9.89 -10.06 -25.49
C SER A 44 9.00 -10.78 -26.52
N PRO A 45 8.86 -10.20 -27.74
CA PRO A 45 7.71 -10.40 -28.62
C PRO A 45 8.00 -11.31 -29.85
N MET A 46 6.92 -11.57 -30.58
CA MET A 46 6.79 -12.00 -31.99
C MET A 46 6.44 -13.47 -32.30
N SER A 47 5.17 -13.62 -32.75
CA SER A 47 4.69 -14.31 -33.95
C SER A 47 5.19 -15.72 -34.28
N SER A 48 4.25 -16.68 -34.31
CA SER A 48 3.81 -17.34 -35.56
C SER A 48 2.66 -18.29 -35.26
N GLU A 49 1.71 -18.33 -36.19
CA GLU A 49 0.50 -19.15 -36.18
C GLU A 49 0.83 -20.65 -36.09
N ALA A 50 0.22 -21.36 -35.14
CA ALA A 50 -0.27 -22.73 -35.31
C ALA A 50 -0.91 -23.21 -33.99
N GLU A 51 -2.23 -23.39 -34.07
CA GLU A 51 -3.02 -24.41 -33.36
C GLU A 51 -2.48 -24.92 -32.02
N ASN A 52 -2.93 -24.32 -30.91
CA ASN A 52 -3.19 -25.11 -29.73
C ASN A 52 -4.16 -24.36 -28.80
N GLY A 53 -5.38 -24.88 -28.66
CA GLY A 53 -6.46 -24.29 -27.85
C GLY A 53 -6.17 -24.13 -26.35
N LYS A 54 -4.95 -24.44 -25.90
CA LYS A 54 -4.47 -24.41 -24.51
C LYS A 54 -4.05 -23.02 -24.00
N GLU A 55 -3.74 -22.07 -24.87
CA GLU A 55 -3.26 -20.74 -24.45
C GLU A 55 -4.40 -19.84 -23.92
N LEU A 56 -5.62 -20.03 -24.44
CA LEU A 56 -6.83 -19.34 -23.99
C LEU A 56 -7.29 -19.84 -22.61
N GLU A 57 -6.99 -21.09 -22.28
CA GLU A 57 -7.30 -21.73 -21.00
C GLU A 57 -6.43 -21.12 -19.88
N ASP A 58 -5.14 -20.91 -20.17
CA ASP A 58 -4.17 -20.33 -19.24
C ASP A 58 -4.36 -18.81 -19.05
N GLU A 59 -4.92 -18.10 -20.05
CA GLU A 59 -5.31 -16.69 -19.90
C GLU A 59 -6.60 -16.53 -19.08
N LEU A 60 -7.61 -17.40 -19.29
CA LEU A 60 -8.81 -17.45 -18.43
C LEU A 60 -8.49 -17.91 -17.00
N ALA A 61 -7.48 -18.77 -16.81
CA ALA A 61 -7.02 -19.20 -15.50
C ALA A 61 -6.40 -18.05 -14.68
N ARG A 62 -5.69 -17.12 -15.35
CA ARG A 62 -5.18 -15.88 -14.73
C ARG A 62 -6.26 -14.85 -14.42
N MET A 63 -7.43 -14.97 -15.06
CA MET A 63 -8.60 -14.13 -14.81
C MET A 63 -9.58 -14.74 -13.80
N ARG A 64 -9.22 -15.86 -13.14
CA ARG A 64 -10.00 -16.33 -11.99
C ARG A 64 -9.96 -15.25 -10.91
N VAL A 65 -11.12 -14.62 -10.71
CA VAL A 65 -11.49 -14.16 -9.38
C VAL A 65 -11.35 -15.38 -8.50
N ASN A 66 -10.29 -15.43 -7.70
CA ASN A 66 -10.13 -16.42 -6.63
C ASN A 66 -11.31 -16.19 -5.68
N GLY A 67 -12.42 -16.86 -5.99
CA GLY A 67 -13.59 -16.98 -5.16
C GLY A 67 -13.25 -17.97 -4.07
N ASP A 68 -12.25 -17.63 -3.26
CA ASP A 68 -11.97 -18.35 -2.03
C ASP A 68 -13.18 -18.13 -1.15
N ASN A 69 -14.08 -19.09 -1.20
CA ASN A 69 -15.26 -19.21 -0.36
C ASN A 69 -14.82 -19.61 1.05
N SER A 70 -13.86 -18.88 1.62
CA SER A 70 -13.49 -18.96 3.03
C SER A 70 -14.63 -18.35 3.84
N GLY A 71 -15.60 -19.19 4.16
CA GLY A 71 -16.52 -19.04 5.28
C GLY A 71 -16.98 -17.61 5.58
N ARG A 72 -17.86 -17.08 4.72
CA ARG A 72 -18.59 -15.80 4.87
C ARG A 72 -19.56 -15.77 6.08
N ASN A 73 -19.30 -16.57 7.11
CA ASN A 73 -20.13 -16.64 8.32
C ASN A 73 -19.68 -15.57 9.33
N CYS A 74 -19.95 -14.30 9.00
CA CYS A 74 -20.04 -13.22 10.00
C CYS A 74 -21.40 -13.31 10.71
N ASN A 75 -21.69 -14.44 11.37
CA ASN A 75 -22.87 -14.55 12.23
C ASN A 75 -22.50 -14.01 13.61
N ASP A 76 -22.64 -12.70 13.77
CA ASP A 76 -22.92 -12.12 15.09
C ASP A 76 -24.44 -12.25 15.31
N GLU A 77 -24.82 -13.31 16.01
CA GLU A 77 -26.16 -13.49 16.60
C GLU A 77 -26.36 -12.58 17.83
N GLU A 78 -25.58 -11.51 17.99
CA GLU A 78 -25.77 -10.54 19.06
C GLU A 78 -25.68 -9.11 18.52
N VAL A 79 -26.84 -8.46 18.62
CA VAL A 79 -27.10 -7.04 18.41
C VAL A 79 -27.00 -6.56 16.95
N LYS A 80 -28.09 -6.75 16.20
CA LYS A 80 -28.46 -5.87 15.08
C LYS A 80 -28.78 -4.46 15.63
N GLU A 81 -27.79 -3.76 16.16
CA GLU A 81 -27.86 -2.31 16.21
C GLU A 81 -28.01 -1.85 14.77
N ALA A 82 -29.04 -1.05 14.50
CA ALA A 82 -29.35 -0.61 13.15
C ALA A 82 -28.15 0.17 12.57
N ARG A 83 -27.37 -0.48 11.70
CA ARG A 83 -26.25 0.16 11.01
C ARG A 83 -26.79 1.30 10.17
N VAL A 84 -26.27 2.51 10.36
CA VAL A 84 -26.64 3.67 9.55
C VAL A 84 -26.09 3.47 8.12
N PRO A 85 -26.93 3.37 7.09
CA PRO A 85 -26.45 3.28 5.71
C PRO A 85 -25.86 4.62 5.28
N LEU A 86 -24.66 4.60 4.71
CA LEU A 86 -24.03 5.78 4.14
C LEU A 86 -23.98 5.62 2.62
N PRO A 87 -24.59 6.51 1.83
CA PRO A 87 -24.49 6.46 0.38
C PRO A 87 -23.04 6.68 -0.08
N TRP A 88 -22.67 6.10 -1.23
CA TRP A 88 -21.30 6.12 -1.73
C TRP A 88 -20.76 7.55 -1.90
N GLU A 89 -21.61 8.50 -2.25
CA GLU A 89 -21.30 9.92 -2.44
C GLU A 89 -20.72 10.56 -1.17
N LEU A 90 -21.20 10.13 0.00
CA LEU A 90 -20.67 10.56 1.30
C LEU A 90 -19.47 9.72 1.74
N LEU A 91 -19.37 8.48 1.28
CA LEU A 91 -18.22 7.63 1.57
C LEU A 91 -16.97 8.07 0.78
N GLN A 92 -17.12 8.62 -0.43
CA GLN A 92 -16.02 9.13 -1.24
C GLN A 92 -15.10 10.13 -0.50
N PRO A 93 -15.60 11.22 0.11
CA PRO A 93 -14.76 12.13 0.87
C PRO A 93 -14.14 11.47 2.11
N VAL A 94 -14.87 10.55 2.77
CA VAL A 94 -14.33 9.77 3.90
C VAL A 94 -13.11 8.96 3.44
N MET A 95 -13.22 8.24 2.32
CA MET A 95 -12.11 7.47 1.77
C MET A 95 -10.89 8.33 1.40
N ARG A 96 -11.11 9.56 0.88
CA ARG A 96 -10.01 10.50 0.61
C ARG A 96 -9.32 10.97 1.89
N VAL A 97 -10.08 11.24 2.94
CA VAL A 97 -9.53 11.62 4.25
C VAL A 97 -8.73 10.46 4.86
N LEU A 98 -9.25 9.24 4.80
CA LEU A 98 -8.54 8.03 5.25
C LEU A 98 -7.24 7.83 4.46
N GLY A 99 -7.28 7.95 3.12
CA GLY A 99 -6.09 7.86 2.28
C GLY A 99 -5.04 8.90 2.64
N HIS A 100 -5.46 10.14 2.93
CA HIS A 100 -4.54 11.17 3.42
C HIS A 100 -3.98 10.84 4.81
N CYS A 101 -4.79 10.32 5.74
CA CYS A 101 -4.32 9.91 7.08
C CYS A 101 -3.33 8.75 7.01
N LEU A 102 -3.55 7.82 6.08
CA LEU A 102 -2.75 6.61 5.91
C LEU A 102 -1.40 6.85 5.21
N LEU A 103 -1.41 7.67 4.14
CA LEU A 103 -0.29 7.76 3.19
C LEU A 103 0.46 9.10 3.20
N ALA A 104 -0.03 10.15 3.88
CA ALA A 104 0.69 11.43 3.87
C ALA A 104 2.02 11.35 4.65
N PRO A 105 3.14 11.84 4.09
CA PRO A 105 4.48 11.67 4.68
C PRO A 105 4.66 12.25 6.09
N LEU A 106 3.86 13.26 6.44
CA LEU A 106 3.98 14.01 7.70
C LEU A 106 3.04 13.51 8.80
N ASN A 107 2.31 12.42 8.58
CA ASN A 107 1.45 11.87 9.63
C ASN A 107 2.28 11.02 10.61
N PRO A 108 2.08 11.20 11.92
CA PRO A 108 2.69 10.33 12.92
C PRO A 108 2.12 8.90 12.79
N PRO A 109 2.84 7.89 13.30
CA PRO A 109 2.45 6.48 13.20
C PRO A 109 1.05 6.23 13.77
N GLU A 110 0.68 6.88 14.88
CA GLU A 110 -0.63 6.75 15.53
C GLU A 110 -1.80 7.05 14.58
N VAL A 111 -1.67 8.10 13.74
CA VAL A 111 -2.69 8.45 12.73
C VAL A 111 -2.73 7.42 11.61
N ARG A 112 -1.57 6.88 11.21
CA ARG A 112 -1.48 5.88 10.15
C ARG A 112 -2.08 4.55 10.62
N ASP A 113 -1.85 4.17 11.86
CA ASP A 113 -2.35 2.91 12.44
C ASP A 113 -3.87 3.00 12.65
N ALA A 114 -4.39 4.12 13.17
CA ALA A 114 -5.83 4.35 13.27
C ALA A 114 -6.50 4.36 11.88
N ALA A 115 -5.87 4.99 10.88
CA ALA A 115 -6.37 4.98 9.51
C ALA A 115 -6.34 3.59 8.88
N ALA A 116 -5.28 2.81 9.11
CA ALA A 116 -5.16 1.44 8.60
C ALA A 116 -6.29 0.57 9.16
N GLU A 117 -6.57 0.69 10.46
CA GLU A 117 -7.68 -0.01 11.10
C GLU A 117 -9.03 0.42 10.53
N ALA A 118 -9.29 1.73 10.43
CA ALA A 118 -10.52 2.25 9.85
C ALA A 118 -10.76 1.74 8.43
N VAL A 119 -9.74 1.71 7.56
CA VAL A 119 -9.86 1.20 6.19
C VAL A 119 -10.19 -0.31 6.17
N ARG A 120 -9.60 -1.12 7.05
CA ARG A 120 -9.92 -2.56 7.15
C ARG A 120 -11.37 -2.81 7.54
N VAL A 121 -11.88 -2.06 8.51
CA VAL A 121 -13.29 -2.18 8.93
C VAL A 121 -14.24 -1.67 7.84
N VAL A 122 -13.89 -0.59 7.15
CA VAL A 122 -14.65 -0.09 5.99
C VAL A 122 -14.68 -1.12 4.85
N TYR A 123 -13.57 -1.81 4.59
CA TYR A 123 -13.51 -2.91 3.62
C TYR A 123 -14.48 -4.04 4.01
N ALA A 124 -14.41 -4.52 5.25
CA ALA A 124 -15.30 -5.57 5.75
C ALA A 124 -16.77 -5.16 5.61
N ARG A 125 -17.12 -3.93 6.01
CA ARG A 125 -18.46 -3.39 5.82
C ARG A 125 -18.85 -3.34 4.35
N ALA A 126 -18.01 -2.82 3.47
CA ALA A 126 -18.32 -2.71 2.05
C ALA A 126 -18.59 -4.07 1.40
N CYS A 127 -17.91 -5.13 1.87
CA CYS A 127 -18.17 -6.51 1.48
C CYS A 127 -19.53 -7.03 1.97
N HIS A 128 -20.00 -6.60 3.15
CA HIS A 128 -21.33 -6.93 3.67
C HIS A 128 -22.46 -6.15 2.98
N ASP A 129 -22.24 -4.86 2.73
CA ASP A 129 -23.20 -3.97 2.08
C ASP A 129 -23.20 -4.13 0.54
N LEU A 130 -22.28 -4.96 0.00
CA LEU A 130 -22.10 -5.23 -1.43
C LEU A 130 -21.93 -3.94 -2.27
N VAL A 131 -21.11 -3.00 -1.79
CA VAL A 131 -20.83 -1.72 -2.47
C VAL A 131 -19.49 -1.83 -3.25
N PRO A 132 -19.50 -2.16 -4.56
CA PRO A 132 -18.29 -2.52 -5.29
C PRO A 132 -17.26 -1.39 -5.35
N GLN A 133 -17.69 -0.13 -5.46
CA GLN A 133 -16.79 1.02 -5.49
C GLN A 133 -16.02 1.18 -4.17
N ALA A 134 -16.69 0.93 -3.04
CA ALA A 134 -16.08 0.98 -1.71
C ALA A 134 -15.12 -0.18 -1.48
N ILE A 135 -15.49 -1.38 -1.93
CA ILE A 135 -14.62 -2.58 -1.86
C ILE A 135 -13.31 -2.31 -2.58
N LEU A 136 -13.37 -1.82 -3.82
CA LEU A 136 -12.17 -1.52 -4.62
C LEU A 136 -11.32 -0.43 -3.97
N ALA A 137 -11.93 0.69 -3.56
CA ALA A 137 -11.20 1.80 -2.95
C ALA A 137 -10.51 1.39 -1.63
N ALA A 138 -11.19 0.64 -0.76
CA ALA A 138 -10.63 0.22 0.51
C ALA A 138 -9.51 -0.82 0.33
N ARG A 139 -9.71 -1.79 -0.58
CA ARG A 139 -8.67 -2.76 -0.93
C ARG A 139 -7.42 -2.09 -1.47
N SER A 140 -7.56 -1.15 -2.41
CA SER A 140 -6.42 -0.41 -2.95
C SER A 140 -5.66 0.36 -1.88
N LEU A 141 -6.34 0.98 -0.91
CA LEU A 141 -5.68 1.65 0.21
C LEU A 141 -4.92 0.69 1.12
N ILE A 142 -5.46 -0.51 1.38
CA ILE A 142 -4.79 -1.54 2.19
C ILE A 142 -3.52 -2.03 1.50
N GLU A 143 -3.59 -2.34 0.20
CA GLU A 143 -2.44 -2.78 -0.59
C GLU A 143 -1.36 -1.67 -0.70
N LEU A 144 -1.77 -0.41 -0.84
CA LEU A 144 -0.87 0.74 -0.82
C LEU A 144 -0.19 0.94 0.54
N ASP A 145 -0.90 0.81 1.67
CA ASP A 145 -0.27 0.92 2.99
C ASP A 145 0.74 -0.22 3.24
N LYS A 146 0.39 -1.44 2.85
CA LYS A 146 1.29 -2.60 2.92
C LYS A 146 2.57 -2.36 2.14
N SER A 147 2.46 -1.97 0.86
CA SER A 147 3.64 -1.67 0.03
C SER A 147 4.45 -0.51 0.60
N ALA A 148 3.82 0.54 1.12
CA ALA A 148 4.50 1.66 1.76
C ALA A 148 5.25 1.25 3.04
N ARG A 149 4.67 0.37 3.86
CA ARG A 149 5.33 -0.18 5.07
C ARG A 149 6.47 -1.12 4.71
N LYS A 150 6.30 -1.99 3.71
CA LYS A 150 7.38 -2.85 3.17
C LYS A 150 8.55 -1.99 2.65
N ALA A 151 8.25 -0.94 1.88
CA ALA A 151 9.27 0.00 1.38
C ALA A 151 9.98 0.76 2.50
N ALA A 152 9.25 1.23 3.53
CA ALA A 152 9.84 1.90 4.68
C ALA A 152 10.75 0.96 5.49
N LYS A 153 10.35 -0.30 5.68
CA LYS A 153 11.16 -1.33 6.35
C LYS A 153 12.42 -1.66 5.55
N ALA A 154 12.32 -1.78 4.24
CA ALA A 154 13.48 -1.98 3.36
C ALA A 154 14.46 -0.79 3.42
N ALA A 155 13.95 0.44 3.35
CA ALA A 155 14.77 1.65 3.50
C ALA A 155 15.47 1.73 4.86
N ALA A 156 14.78 1.33 5.94
CA ALA A 156 15.36 1.26 7.28
C ALA A 156 16.45 0.19 7.40
N ALA A 157 16.28 -0.98 6.76
CA ALA A 157 17.29 -2.04 6.73
C ALA A 157 18.57 -1.59 5.99
N VAL A 158 18.41 -0.89 4.86
CA VAL A 158 19.53 -0.28 4.12
C VAL A 158 20.23 0.78 4.97
N ALA A 159 19.49 1.65 5.65
CA ALA A 159 20.06 2.69 6.51
C ALA A 159 20.78 2.12 7.75
N SER A 160 20.31 0.98 8.27
CA SER A 160 20.89 0.32 9.45
C SER A 160 22.09 -0.57 9.14
N GLY A 161 22.49 -0.68 7.86
CA GLY A 161 23.60 -1.55 7.44
C GLY A 161 23.34 -3.05 7.62
N ALA A 162 22.09 -3.45 7.86
CA ALA A 162 21.67 -4.83 8.10
C ALA A 162 21.51 -5.63 6.79
N VAL A 163 22.31 -5.31 5.77
CA VAL A 163 22.44 -6.14 4.58
C VAL A 163 23.25 -7.37 4.97
N VAL A 164 22.55 -8.42 5.41
CA VAL A 164 23.10 -9.78 5.35
C VAL A 164 23.31 -10.06 3.86
N ALA A 165 24.57 -10.17 3.47
CA ALA A 165 24.97 -10.53 2.12
C ALA A 165 24.47 -11.94 1.78
N ALA A 166 23.26 -12.03 1.24
CA ALA A 166 22.81 -13.22 0.53
C ALA A 166 23.21 -13.07 -0.94
N GLY A 167 24.30 -13.74 -1.32
CA GLY A 167 24.55 -14.18 -2.69
C GLY A 167 25.23 -13.19 -3.66
N THR A 168 26.54 -12.97 -3.50
CA THR A 168 27.40 -12.70 -4.67
C THR A 168 28.55 -13.71 -4.70
N ALA A 169 28.25 -14.93 -5.14
CA ALA A 169 29.28 -15.88 -5.58
C ALA A 169 29.43 -15.72 -7.09
N GLY A 170 30.43 -14.96 -7.51
CA GLY A 170 30.73 -14.68 -8.90
C GLY A 170 31.92 -13.76 -9.08
N SER A 171 33.06 -14.11 -8.47
CA SER A 171 34.39 -13.60 -8.86
C SER A 171 34.56 -13.84 -10.37
N THR A 172 35.04 -12.90 -11.18
CA THR A 172 36.46 -12.58 -11.28
C THR A 172 36.75 -11.15 -11.75
N ALA A 173 37.79 -10.59 -11.14
CA ALA A 173 38.77 -9.66 -11.71
C ALA A 173 38.27 -8.34 -12.33
N SER A 174 38.53 -7.22 -11.64
CA SER A 174 39.74 -6.41 -11.91
C SER A 174 39.69 -5.07 -11.19
N SER A 175 40.87 -4.66 -10.70
CA SER A 175 41.32 -3.27 -10.56
C SER A 175 40.85 -2.43 -9.35
N SER A 176 41.75 -2.39 -8.36
CA SER A 176 42.32 -1.18 -7.74
C SER A 176 41.42 -0.22 -6.91
N ARG A 177 41.63 -0.25 -5.58
CA ARG A 177 41.56 0.92 -4.67
C ARG A 177 42.90 1.70 -4.70
N PRO A 178 43.07 2.86 -4.02
CA PRO A 178 42.18 4.00 -3.76
C PRO A 178 42.89 5.38 -3.99
N SER A 179 42.14 6.47 -4.26
CA SER A 179 42.68 7.85 -4.25
C SER A 179 41.49 8.84 -4.20
N SER A 180 41.21 9.48 -3.05
CA SER A 180 41.74 10.74 -2.53
C SER A 180 40.92 12.01 -2.90
N LYS A 181 40.28 12.55 -1.85
CA LYS A 181 39.86 13.94 -1.57
C LYS A 181 38.57 14.54 -2.17
N PRO A 182 37.90 15.43 -1.38
CA PRO A 182 36.54 15.91 -1.63
C PRO A 182 36.53 17.29 -2.31
N ASN A 183 35.68 17.49 -3.32
CA ASN A 183 35.46 18.79 -3.94
C ASN A 183 34.08 19.34 -3.59
N THR A 184 34.05 20.35 -2.72
CA THR A 184 32.91 21.28 -2.56
C THR A 184 33.29 22.62 -3.20
N PRO A 185 32.45 23.20 -4.08
CA PRO A 185 32.60 24.59 -4.49
C PRO A 185 31.87 25.54 -3.53
N ARG A 186 32.57 26.61 -3.16
CA ARG A 186 32.18 27.63 -2.18
C ARG A 186 31.25 28.71 -2.77
N LYS A 187 30.38 29.25 -1.90
CA LYS A 187 29.69 30.56 -1.90
C LYS A 187 29.86 31.44 -3.16
N GLN A 188 28.75 31.70 -3.86
CA GLN A 188 28.63 32.89 -4.71
C GLN A 188 28.42 34.13 -3.82
N ARG A 189 29.30 35.10 -4.03
CA ARG A 189 29.35 36.43 -3.42
C ARG A 189 28.52 37.38 -4.28
N LYS A 190 27.55 38.08 -3.69
CA LYS A 190 26.77 39.17 -4.33
C LYS A 190 27.69 40.33 -4.74
N PRO A 191 27.47 40.97 -5.89
CA PRO A 191 27.86 42.35 -6.10
C PRO A 191 26.66 43.30 -5.89
N ASP A 192 26.75 44.16 -4.88
CA ASP A 192 25.99 45.41 -4.80
C ASP A 192 26.64 46.43 -5.76
N MET A 193 25.88 46.95 -6.73
CA MET A 193 26.20 48.22 -7.41
C MET A 193 24.91 48.98 -7.77
N LEU A 194 24.63 49.98 -6.95
CA LEU A 194 24.30 51.38 -7.26
C LEU A 194 23.15 51.71 -8.23
N LEU A 195 22.09 52.26 -7.63
CA LEU A 195 21.25 53.40 -8.06
C LEU A 195 21.68 54.17 -9.33
N VAL A 196 20.71 54.47 -10.21
CA VAL A 196 20.33 55.83 -10.63
C VAL A 196 18.98 55.78 -11.36
N SER A 197 18.09 56.69 -10.97
CA SER A 197 16.80 56.98 -11.60
C SER A 197 16.95 57.85 -12.85
N LYS A 198 16.09 57.67 -13.85
CA LYS A 198 15.30 58.76 -14.44
C LYS A 198 14.06 58.20 -15.13
#